data_AF-A0A965DPU3-F1
#
_entry.id   AF-A0A965DPU3-F1
#
_cell.length_a   1.000
_cell.length_b   1.000
_cell.length_c   1.000
_cell.angle_alpha   90.00
_cell.angle_beta   90.00
_cell.angle_gamma   90.00
#
_symmetry.space_group_name_H-M   'P 1'
#
loop_
_entity.id
_entity.type
_entity.pdbx_description
1 polymer ?
#
loop_
_entity_poly.entity_id
_entity_poly.type
_entity_poly.pdbx_seq_one_letter_code
_entity_poly.pdbx_strand_id
1 'polypeptide(L)'
;MDTRKVFSVTLSSVTTNAIIAVVAALLATYIAAVVYGMSQTTPKKEGFGGVAVGSGVPDCLRTSSELASVADFFVNKTSTTEEGGDDLREFLLICSKLSCFKKDLMGVAGVVEATRYQPYSTAHDMEPVAETTSRCFAKTIPPRDLNLIMDKWGTRGEKLLKRLCTSFDVDSSDYNALVQKFKEGLNDVNDVAKKTCFGVGSVIAGVQQVRMPSAYETPDLIDLGPYKGYY
;
A
#
# COMPACT_ATOMS: atom_id res chain seq x y z
N MET A 1 45.44 -55.39 -45.64
CA MET A 1 45.12 -54.03 -46.13
C MET A 1 43.73 -54.11 -46.72
N ASP A 2 42.74 -53.57 -46.00
CA ASP A 2 41.32 -53.78 -46.27
C ASP A 2 40.73 -52.51 -46.90
N THR A 3 40.44 -52.57 -48.21
CA THR A 3 39.92 -51.45 -49.00
C THR A 3 38.43 -51.26 -48.70
N ARG A 4 38.11 -50.28 -47.85
CA ARG A 4 36.73 -49.81 -47.63
C ARG A 4 36.19 -49.21 -48.94
N LYS A 5 35.17 -49.83 -49.52
CA LYS A 5 34.37 -49.27 -50.60
C LYS A 5 33.58 -48.07 -50.07
N VAL A 6 33.91 -46.87 -50.54
CA VAL A 6 33.14 -45.66 -50.28
C VAL A 6 31.89 -45.70 -51.17
N PHE A 7 30.73 -45.87 -50.55
CA PHE A 7 29.43 -45.81 -51.23
C PHE A 7 29.07 -44.34 -51.45
N SER A 8 29.14 -43.85 -52.69
CA SER A 8 28.63 -42.53 -53.06
C SER A 8 27.31 -42.69 -53.80
N VAL A 9 26.20 -42.21 -53.23
CA VAL A 9 24.89 -42.18 -53.88
C VAL A 9 24.71 -40.83 -54.58
N THR A 10 24.61 -40.83 -55.90
CA THR A 10 24.30 -39.64 -56.70
C THR A 10 22.79 -39.43 -56.71
N LEU A 11 22.29 -38.56 -55.83
CA LEU A 11 20.90 -38.13 -55.83
C LEU A 11 20.64 -37.12 -56.96
N SER A 12 19.50 -37.25 -57.65
CA SER A 12 19.09 -36.32 -58.71
C SER A 12 18.77 -34.96 -58.12
N SER A 13 19.00 -33.87 -58.87
CA SER A 13 18.81 -32.49 -58.40
C SER A 13 17.43 -32.23 -57.75
N VAL A 14 16.39 -32.90 -58.26
CA VAL A 14 15.03 -32.83 -57.72
C VAL A 14 14.95 -33.43 -56.31
N THR A 15 15.57 -34.60 -56.10
CA THR A 15 15.61 -35.26 -54.78
C THR A 15 16.45 -34.48 -53.77
N THR A 16 17.56 -33.86 -54.19
CA THR A 16 18.38 -33.01 -53.32
C THR A 16 17.61 -31.76 -52.86
N ASN A 17 16.90 -31.10 -53.78
CA ASN A 17 16.10 -29.93 -53.47
C ASN A 17 14.91 -30.26 -52.54
N ALA A 18 14.27 -31.42 -52.75
CA ALA A 18 13.20 -31.89 -51.88
C ALA A 18 13.68 -32.15 -50.44
N ILE A 19 14.85 -32.79 -50.28
CA ILE A 19 15.45 -33.04 -48.97
C ILE A 19 15.81 -31.71 -48.28
N ILE A 20 16.41 -30.77 -49.00
CA ILE A 20 16.77 -29.44 -48.44
C ILE A 20 15.52 -28.70 -47.98
N ALA A 21 14.43 -28.73 -48.76
CA ALA A 21 13.17 -28.06 -48.42
C ALA A 21 12.54 -28.65 -47.15
N VAL A 22 12.53 -29.98 -47.01
CA VAL A 22 11.99 -30.65 -45.81
C VAL A 22 12.82 -30.32 -44.57
N VAL A 23 14.15 -30.36 -44.69
CA VAL A 23 15.04 -30.00 -43.57
C VAL A 23 14.86 -28.55 -43.16
N ALA A 24 14.77 -27.62 -44.12
CA ALA A 24 14.54 -26.21 -43.84
C ALA A 24 13.18 -25.95 -43.15
N ALA A 25 12.13 -26.63 -43.59
CA ALA A 25 10.80 -26.53 -42.97
C ALA A 25 10.79 -27.03 -41.52
N LEU A 26 11.45 -28.16 -41.24
CA LEU A 26 11.58 -28.69 -39.88
C LEU A 26 12.42 -27.78 -38.98
N LEU A 27 13.46 -27.16 -39.51
CA LEU A 27 14.29 -26.23 -38.76
C LEU A 27 13.51 -24.95 -38.42
N ALA A 28 12.74 -24.42 -39.37
CA ALA A 28 11.92 -23.23 -39.18
C ALA A 28 10.81 -23.46 -38.14
N THR A 29 10.12 -24.60 -38.18
CA THR A 29 9.09 -24.94 -37.18
C THR A 29 9.68 -25.17 -35.80
N TYR A 30 10.85 -25.79 -35.71
CA TYR A 30 11.55 -25.94 -34.43
C TYR A 30 11.96 -24.59 -33.83
N ILE A 31 12.55 -23.70 -34.62
CA ILE A 31 12.93 -22.36 -34.15
C ILE A 31 11.69 -21.57 -33.73
N ALA A 32 10.59 -21.64 -34.50
CA ALA A 32 9.34 -20.99 -34.12
C ALA A 32 8.77 -21.52 -32.79
N ALA A 33 8.83 -22.83 -32.57
CA ALA A 33 8.40 -23.45 -31.31
C ALA A 33 9.28 -23.04 -30.13
N VAL A 34 10.60 -22.95 -30.33
CA VAL A 34 11.55 -22.48 -29.30
C VAL A 34 11.33 -21.00 -28.99
N VAL A 35 11.16 -20.15 -30.00
CA VAL A 35 10.87 -18.73 -29.82
C VAL A 35 9.52 -18.53 -29.12
N TYR A 36 8.48 -19.29 -29.48
CA TYR A 36 7.18 -19.23 -28.80
C TYR A 36 7.24 -19.75 -27.35
N GLY A 37 8.03 -20.80 -27.10
CA GLY A 37 8.26 -21.31 -25.75
C GLY A 37 9.05 -20.34 -24.87
N MET A 38 10.02 -19.61 -25.45
CA MET A 38 10.77 -18.56 -24.76
C MET A 38 10.04 -17.20 -24.73
N SER A 39 9.05 -16.97 -25.61
CA SER A 39 8.20 -15.79 -25.62
C SER A 39 7.10 -15.86 -24.58
N GLN A 40 7.22 -16.72 -23.57
CA GLN A 40 6.67 -16.40 -22.25
C GLN A 40 7.43 -15.19 -21.66
N THR A 41 7.29 -14.06 -22.35
CA THR A 41 7.19 -12.74 -21.75
C THR A 41 5.81 -12.65 -21.10
N THR A 42 5.50 -13.60 -20.22
CA THR A 42 4.68 -13.23 -19.08
C THR A 42 5.41 -12.03 -18.48
N PRO A 43 4.75 -10.88 -18.25
CA PRO A 43 5.36 -9.86 -17.42
C PRO A 43 5.76 -10.60 -16.15
N LYS A 44 7.08 -10.81 -15.95
CA LYS A 44 7.57 -11.17 -14.64
C LYS A 44 7.00 -10.08 -13.79
N LYS A 45 6.05 -10.44 -12.89
CA LYS A 45 5.52 -9.53 -11.88
C LYS A 45 6.72 -8.74 -11.41
N GLU A 46 6.77 -7.47 -11.79
CA GLU A 46 7.84 -6.61 -11.37
C GLU A 46 7.91 -6.80 -9.85
N GLY A 47 9.11 -6.90 -9.29
CA GLY A 47 9.32 -7.19 -7.86
C GLY A 47 8.67 -6.18 -6.91
N PHE A 48 7.87 -5.24 -7.41
CA PHE A 48 6.73 -4.62 -6.74
C PHE A 48 5.63 -5.64 -6.40
N GLY A 49 6.01 -6.73 -5.74
CA GLY A 49 5.07 -7.49 -4.95
C GLY A 49 4.49 -6.52 -3.93
N GLY A 50 3.26 -6.06 -4.17
CA GLY A 50 2.46 -5.41 -3.14
C GLY A 50 2.59 -6.24 -1.86
N VAL A 51 2.80 -5.54 -0.75
CA VAL A 51 3.30 -6.09 0.51
C VAL A 51 2.63 -7.44 0.81
N ALA A 52 3.43 -8.49 0.76
CA ALA A 52 3.00 -9.81 1.15
C ALA A 52 2.52 -9.70 2.60
N VAL A 53 1.23 -9.95 2.81
CA VAL A 53 0.68 -10.24 4.14
C VAL A 53 1.59 -11.31 4.74
N GLY A 54 2.36 -10.96 5.78
CA GLY A 54 3.34 -11.84 6.42
C GLY A 54 4.84 -11.51 6.23
N SER A 55 5.23 -10.45 5.50
CA SER A 55 6.64 -10.04 5.34
C SER A 55 7.24 -9.26 6.54
N GLY A 56 6.79 -9.53 7.76
CA GLY A 56 7.22 -8.79 8.96
C GLY A 56 6.42 -7.54 9.29
N VAL A 57 5.31 -7.28 8.57
CA VAL A 57 4.33 -6.26 8.97
C VAL A 57 3.45 -6.87 10.07
N PRO A 58 3.39 -6.28 11.28
CA PRO A 58 2.60 -6.82 12.37
C PRO A 58 1.11 -6.83 12.00
N ASP A 59 0.43 -7.95 12.28
CA ASP A 59 -1.03 -8.03 12.17
C ASP A 59 -1.65 -7.16 13.26
N CYS A 60 -1.87 -5.89 12.94
CA CYS A 60 -2.54 -4.95 13.82
C CYS A 60 -4.04 -4.94 13.63
N LEU A 61 -4.60 -5.62 12.62
CA LEU A 61 -6.04 -5.55 12.33
C LEU A 61 -6.87 -5.94 13.56
N ARG A 62 -6.37 -6.90 14.35
CA ARG A 62 -6.98 -7.35 15.61
C ARG A 62 -7.06 -6.27 16.71
N THR A 63 -6.39 -5.13 16.55
CA THR A 63 -6.46 -3.99 17.50
C THR A 63 -7.74 -3.15 17.33
N SER A 64 -8.45 -3.28 16.20
CA SER A 64 -9.80 -2.72 16.02
C SER A 64 -10.73 -3.81 15.54
N SER A 65 -11.70 -4.17 16.38
CA SER A 65 -12.76 -5.13 16.05
C SER A 65 -13.59 -4.70 14.85
N GLU A 66 -13.78 -3.40 14.71
CA GLU A 66 -14.58 -2.77 13.66
C GLU A 66 -13.88 -2.95 12.31
N LEU A 67 -12.62 -2.51 12.22
CA LEU A 67 -11.82 -2.60 11.00
C LEU A 67 -11.51 -4.06 10.62
N ALA A 68 -11.27 -4.93 11.61
CA ALA A 68 -11.14 -6.37 11.37
C ALA A 68 -12.42 -6.96 10.78
N SER A 69 -13.59 -6.62 11.32
CA SER A 69 -14.85 -7.16 10.83
C SER A 69 -15.20 -6.71 9.41
N VAL A 70 -14.80 -5.49 9.02
CA VAL A 70 -14.99 -4.99 7.65
C VAL A 70 -14.00 -5.69 6.70
N ALA A 71 -12.75 -5.90 7.13
CA ALA A 71 -11.76 -6.66 6.35
C ALA A 71 -12.21 -8.12 6.13
N ASP A 72 -12.63 -8.81 7.20
CA ASP A 72 -13.05 -10.22 7.18
C ASP A 72 -14.24 -10.47 6.25
N PHE A 73 -15.12 -9.48 6.07
CA PHE A 73 -16.26 -9.58 5.16
C PHE A 73 -15.85 -9.87 3.71
N PHE A 74 -14.71 -9.34 3.27
CA PHE A 74 -14.24 -9.48 1.89
C PHE A 74 -13.26 -10.66 1.69
N VAL A 75 -12.66 -11.20 2.75
CA VAL A 75 -11.62 -12.26 2.67
C VAL A 75 -12.11 -13.53 1.97
N ASN A 76 -13.38 -13.91 2.20
CA ASN A 76 -13.96 -15.13 1.61
C ASN A 76 -14.76 -14.86 0.33
N LYS A 77 -14.83 -13.61 -0.14
CA LYS A 77 -15.57 -13.27 -1.35
C LYS A 77 -14.62 -13.22 -2.55
N THR A 78 -15.15 -13.54 -3.72
CA THR A 78 -14.44 -13.43 -4.99
C THR A 78 -14.90 -12.20 -5.74
N SER A 79 -13.98 -11.41 -6.26
CA SER A 79 -14.35 -10.24 -7.05
C SER A 79 -14.92 -10.64 -8.41
N THR A 80 -15.94 -9.92 -8.86
CA THR A 80 -16.52 -10.03 -10.20
C THR A 80 -15.80 -9.15 -11.22
N THR A 81 -14.93 -8.24 -10.78
CA THR A 81 -14.20 -7.28 -11.61
C THR A 81 -12.69 -7.51 -11.52
N GLU A 82 -11.96 -7.09 -12.55
CA GLU A 82 -10.48 -7.18 -12.57
C GLU A 82 -9.84 -6.25 -11.52
N GLU A 83 -10.46 -5.09 -11.25
CA GLU A 83 -9.94 -4.08 -10.32
C GLU A 83 -10.16 -4.43 -8.84
N GLY A 84 -11.14 -5.28 -8.51
CA GLY A 84 -11.56 -5.51 -7.12
C GLY A 84 -10.48 -6.15 -6.24
N GLY A 85 -9.57 -6.93 -6.82
CA GLY A 85 -8.45 -7.52 -6.08
C GLY A 85 -7.42 -6.47 -5.63
N ASP A 86 -7.16 -5.47 -6.47
CA ASP A 86 -6.21 -4.38 -6.14
C ASP A 86 -6.85 -3.36 -5.19
N ASP A 87 -8.13 -3.03 -5.40
CA ASP A 87 -8.90 -2.21 -4.46
C ASP A 87 -8.97 -2.85 -3.07
N LEU A 88 -9.11 -4.17 -3.00
CA LEU A 88 -9.16 -4.89 -1.72
C LEU A 88 -7.81 -4.83 -1.03
N ARG A 89 -6.71 -5.01 -1.78
CA ARG A 89 -5.35 -4.88 -1.23
C ARG A 89 -5.10 -3.49 -0.65
N GLU A 90 -5.49 -2.44 -1.37
CA GLU A 90 -5.33 -1.06 -0.87
C GLU A 90 -6.21 -0.80 0.36
N PHE A 91 -7.46 -1.29 0.35
CA PHE A 91 -8.37 -1.12 1.48
C PHE A 91 -7.85 -1.82 2.74
N LEU A 92 -7.40 -3.06 2.62
CA LEU A 92 -6.78 -3.80 3.73
C LEU A 92 -5.54 -3.09 4.27
N LEU A 93 -4.76 -2.44 3.39
CA LEU A 93 -3.61 -1.65 3.81
C LEU A 93 -4.03 -0.42 4.64
N ILE A 94 -5.09 0.28 4.25
CA ILE A 94 -5.62 1.41 5.04
C ILE A 94 -6.10 0.94 6.41
N CYS A 95 -6.87 -0.16 6.46
CA CYS A 95 -7.30 -0.76 7.73
C CYS A 95 -6.10 -1.16 8.60
N SER A 96 -5.06 -1.76 8.01
CA SER A 96 -3.83 -2.13 8.73
C SER A 96 -3.11 -0.91 9.31
N LYS A 97 -2.97 0.18 8.53
CA LYS A 97 -2.37 1.44 8.98
C LYS A 97 -3.13 2.04 10.16
N LEU A 98 -4.45 2.15 10.05
CA LEU A 98 -5.30 2.70 11.11
C LEU A 98 -5.18 1.86 12.39
N SER A 99 -5.24 0.54 12.28
CA SER A 99 -5.14 -0.33 13.46
C SER A 99 -3.73 -0.37 14.07
N CYS A 100 -2.67 -0.33 13.26
CA CYS A 100 -1.30 -0.21 13.77
C CYS A 100 -1.06 1.14 14.43
N PHE A 101 -1.60 2.22 13.86
CA PHE A 101 -1.52 3.55 14.44
C PHE A 101 -2.18 3.56 15.83
N LYS A 102 -3.40 3.03 15.94
CA LYS A 102 -4.06 2.83 17.24
C LYS A 102 -3.22 1.98 18.20
N LYS A 103 -2.65 0.87 17.73
CA LYS A 103 -1.82 -0.02 18.55
C LYS A 103 -0.64 0.70 19.19
N ASP A 104 0.11 1.47 18.41
CA ASP A 104 1.24 2.24 18.94
C ASP A 104 0.74 3.33 19.89
N LEU A 105 -0.31 4.06 19.54
CA LEU A 105 -0.87 5.14 20.37
C LEU A 105 -1.43 4.68 21.72
N MET A 106 -1.92 3.44 21.80
CA MET A 106 -2.36 2.81 23.04
C MET A 106 -1.21 2.17 23.82
N GLY A 107 -0.03 2.00 23.20
CA GLY A 107 1.14 1.42 23.83
C GLY A 107 1.71 2.32 24.91
N VAL A 108 1.90 1.78 26.12
CA VAL A 108 2.45 2.52 27.28
C VAL A 108 3.90 2.95 27.05
N ALA A 109 4.64 2.23 26.19
CA ALA A 109 6.05 2.51 25.92
C ALA A 109 6.27 3.85 25.18
N GLY A 110 5.27 4.36 24.45
CA GLY A 110 5.44 5.56 23.62
C GLY A 110 6.50 5.38 22.50
N VAL A 111 6.63 4.14 21.99
CA VAL A 111 7.61 3.78 20.97
C VAL A 111 6.88 3.43 19.67
N VAL A 112 7.46 3.85 18.55
CA VAL A 112 6.99 3.52 17.21
C VAL A 112 7.45 2.11 16.86
N GLU A 113 6.57 1.12 17.00
CA GLU A 113 6.89 -0.29 16.75
C GLU A 113 6.02 -0.86 15.64
N ALA A 114 4.70 -0.80 15.78
CA ALA A 114 3.77 -1.39 14.83
C ALA A 114 3.69 -0.60 13.52
N THR A 115 3.67 0.73 13.63
CA THR A 115 3.61 1.63 12.47
C THR A 115 4.93 1.74 11.71
N ARG A 116 6.06 1.35 12.33
CA ARG A 116 7.39 1.35 11.68
C ARG A 116 7.44 0.50 10.42
N TYR A 117 6.71 -0.63 10.42
CA TYR A 117 6.72 -1.58 9.31
C TYR A 117 5.61 -1.31 8.28
N GLN A 118 4.79 -0.27 8.49
CA GLN A 118 3.71 0.06 7.57
C GLN A 118 4.25 0.76 6.33
N PRO A 119 3.87 0.32 5.12
CA PRO A 119 4.37 0.89 3.88
C PRO A 119 3.74 2.26 3.58
N TYR A 120 4.56 3.17 3.06
CA TYR A 120 4.10 4.40 2.41
C TYR A 120 3.81 4.08 0.95
N SER A 121 2.56 3.74 0.63
CA SER A 121 2.20 3.08 -0.63
C SER A 121 0.85 3.50 -1.20
N THR A 122 0.02 4.21 -0.44
CA THR A 122 -1.24 4.72 -1.01
C THR A 122 -0.98 6.12 -1.53
N ALA A 123 -1.60 6.48 -2.66
CA ALA A 123 -1.49 7.83 -3.21
C ALA A 123 -2.07 8.93 -2.29
N HIS A 124 -2.69 8.54 -1.18
CA HIS A 124 -3.34 9.40 -0.21
C HIS A 124 -2.55 9.48 1.11
N ASP A 125 -1.40 8.80 1.22
CA ASP A 125 -0.49 8.99 2.33
C ASP A 125 0.16 10.38 2.21
N MET A 126 0.02 11.22 3.24
CA MET A 126 0.69 12.54 3.30
C MET A 126 2.11 12.43 3.84
N GLU A 127 2.32 11.53 4.79
CA GLU A 127 3.60 11.20 5.40
C GLU A 127 3.57 9.70 5.81
N PRO A 128 4.72 9.07 6.06
CA PRO A 128 4.75 7.74 6.65
C PRO A 128 4.03 7.72 8.01
N VAL A 129 3.14 6.75 8.23
CA VAL A 129 2.37 6.67 9.49
C VAL A 129 3.28 6.57 10.72
N ALA A 130 4.46 5.95 10.58
CA ALA A 130 5.49 5.93 11.62
C ALA A 130 5.92 7.34 12.07
N GLU A 131 6.00 8.30 11.14
CA GLU A 131 6.35 9.69 11.41
C GLU A 131 5.18 10.44 12.05
N THR A 132 3.94 10.18 11.62
CA THR A 132 2.76 10.69 12.32
C THR A 132 2.75 10.23 13.78
N THR A 133 3.05 8.95 14.03
CA THR A 133 3.16 8.38 15.39
C THR A 133 4.28 9.05 16.19
N SER A 134 5.48 9.21 15.60
CA SER A 134 6.62 9.84 16.26
C SER A 134 6.31 11.29 16.67
N ARG A 135 5.74 12.08 15.75
CA ARG A 135 5.31 13.47 15.99
C ARG A 135 4.19 13.57 17.02
N CYS A 136 3.31 12.57 17.08
CA CYS A 136 2.29 12.45 18.11
C CYS A 136 2.88 12.16 19.50
N PHE A 137 3.91 11.32 19.60
CA PHE A 137 4.61 11.08 20.87
C PHE A 137 5.44 12.29 21.31
N ALA A 138 6.13 12.93 20.36
CA ALA A 138 6.86 14.18 20.59
C ALA A 138 5.95 15.40 20.83
N LYS A 139 4.62 15.25 20.65
CA LYS A 139 3.62 16.33 20.78
C LYS A 139 3.87 17.53 19.86
N THR A 140 4.52 17.28 18.72
CA THR A 140 4.86 18.30 17.72
C THR A 140 3.87 18.35 16.55
N ILE A 141 3.00 17.35 16.40
CA ILE A 141 1.96 17.35 15.37
C ILE A 141 0.89 18.42 15.68
N PRO A 142 0.59 19.35 14.75
CA PRO A 142 -0.50 20.30 14.96
C PRO A 142 -1.87 19.63 14.74
N PRO A 143 -2.95 20.10 15.40
CA PRO A 143 -4.29 19.55 15.25
C PRO A 143 -4.81 19.50 13.82
N ARG A 144 -4.43 20.50 13.01
CA ARG A 144 -4.79 20.57 11.59
C ARG A 144 -4.22 19.38 10.82
N ASP A 145 -2.93 19.08 10.99
CA ASP A 145 -2.26 18.01 10.23
C ASP A 145 -2.84 16.65 10.58
N LEU A 146 -3.06 16.36 11.88
CA LEU A 146 -3.67 15.10 12.29
C LEU A 146 -5.07 14.93 11.66
N ASN A 147 -5.90 15.97 11.68
CA ASN A 147 -7.23 15.90 11.09
C ASN A 147 -7.16 15.68 9.57
N LEU A 148 -6.20 16.31 8.87
CA LEU A 148 -6.02 16.11 7.43
C LEU A 148 -5.59 14.67 7.10
N ILE A 149 -4.67 14.11 7.88
CA ILE A 149 -4.21 12.72 7.71
C ILE A 149 -5.38 11.75 7.90
N MET A 150 -6.14 11.90 8.99
CA MET A 150 -7.30 11.06 9.29
C MET A 150 -8.40 11.20 8.23
N ASP A 151 -8.66 12.42 7.74
CA ASP A 151 -9.64 12.68 6.68
C ASP A 151 -9.22 12.05 5.34
N LYS A 152 -7.93 12.10 4.98
CA LYS A 152 -7.43 11.45 3.75
C LYS A 152 -7.57 9.94 3.80
N TRP A 153 -7.22 9.29 4.92
CA TRP A 153 -7.43 7.85 5.07
C TRP A 153 -8.91 7.48 5.11
N GLY A 154 -9.75 8.27 5.77
CA GLY A 154 -11.19 8.06 5.83
C GLY A 154 -11.86 8.17 4.46
N THR A 155 -11.67 9.29 3.77
CA THR A 155 -12.24 9.55 2.44
C THR A 155 -11.78 8.52 1.40
N ARG A 156 -10.51 8.10 1.42
CA ARG A 156 -10.01 7.04 0.54
C ARG A 156 -10.62 5.68 0.89
N GLY A 157 -10.67 5.34 2.18
CA GLY A 157 -11.27 4.10 2.66
C GLY A 157 -12.74 3.97 2.27
N GLU A 158 -13.53 5.04 2.43
CA GLU A 158 -14.94 5.05 1.99
C GLU A 158 -15.09 4.88 0.48
N LYS A 159 -14.25 5.56 -0.31
CA LYS A 159 -14.27 5.42 -1.78
C LYS A 159 -13.93 4.00 -2.21
N LEU A 160 -12.93 3.37 -1.59
CA LEU A 160 -12.56 1.99 -1.85
C LEU A 160 -13.68 1.03 -1.44
N LEU A 161 -14.26 1.22 -0.26
CA LEU A 161 -15.37 0.39 0.23
C LEU A 161 -16.56 0.43 -0.73
N LYS A 162 -16.89 1.60 -1.29
CA LYS A 162 -17.92 1.72 -2.33
C LYS A 162 -17.58 0.92 -3.58
N ARG A 163 -16.35 1.02 -4.09
CA ARG A 163 -15.89 0.25 -5.27
C ARG A 163 -15.87 -1.24 -5.01
N LEU A 164 -15.48 -1.65 -3.81
CA LEU A 164 -15.48 -3.05 -3.37
C LEU A 164 -16.91 -3.60 -3.30
N CYS A 165 -17.84 -2.88 -2.68
CA CYS A 165 -19.23 -3.34 -2.66
C CYS A 165 -19.84 -3.50 -4.07
N THR A 166 -19.45 -2.65 -5.02
CA THR A 166 -19.80 -2.85 -6.45
C THR A 166 -19.09 -4.05 -7.07
N SER A 167 -17.80 -4.26 -6.76
CA SER A 167 -16.96 -5.30 -7.35
C SER A 167 -17.15 -6.70 -6.74
N PHE A 168 -17.88 -6.81 -5.63
CA PHE A 168 -18.16 -8.05 -4.92
C PHE A 168 -19.67 -8.33 -4.80
N ASP A 169 -20.48 -7.59 -5.56
CA ASP A 169 -21.95 -7.69 -5.64
C ASP A 169 -22.61 -7.72 -4.25
N VAL A 170 -22.33 -6.68 -3.45
CA VAL A 170 -22.80 -6.56 -2.08
C VAL A 170 -24.12 -5.78 -2.04
N ASP A 171 -25.10 -6.31 -1.31
CA ASP A 171 -26.40 -5.68 -1.12
C ASP A 171 -26.30 -4.30 -0.44
N SER A 172 -27.27 -3.43 -0.73
CA SER A 172 -27.28 -2.07 -0.17
C SER A 172 -27.41 -2.02 1.36
N SER A 173 -28.05 -3.01 1.98
CA SER A 173 -28.14 -3.13 3.44
C SER A 173 -26.77 -3.39 4.06
N ASP A 174 -26.02 -4.32 3.48
CA ASP A 174 -24.69 -4.72 3.93
C ASP A 174 -23.68 -3.60 3.71
N TYR A 175 -23.77 -2.89 2.57
CA TYR A 175 -22.96 -1.71 2.31
C TYR A 175 -23.09 -0.66 3.42
N ASN A 176 -24.32 -0.31 3.81
CA ASN A 176 -24.55 0.68 4.86
C ASN A 176 -23.99 0.21 6.21
N ALA A 177 -24.14 -1.07 6.54
CA ALA A 177 -23.58 -1.66 7.75
C ALA A 177 -22.03 -1.62 7.75
N LEU A 178 -21.39 -1.94 6.62
CA LEU A 178 -19.93 -1.90 6.47
C LEU A 178 -19.38 -0.48 6.55
N VAL A 179 -20.03 0.48 5.90
CA VAL A 179 -19.66 1.91 5.98
C VAL A 179 -19.76 2.41 7.41
N GLN A 180 -20.83 2.04 8.12
CA GLN A 180 -21.01 2.43 9.51
C GLN A 180 -19.90 1.87 10.40
N LYS A 181 -19.58 0.58 10.28
CA LYS A 181 -18.47 -0.05 11.01
C LYS A 181 -17.11 0.57 10.68
N PHE A 182 -16.86 0.88 9.42
CA PHE A 182 -15.62 1.55 9.01
C PHE A 182 -15.50 2.93 9.65
N LYS A 183 -16.58 3.72 9.66
CA LYS A 183 -16.64 5.03 10.32
C LYS A 183 -16.45 4.93 11.84
N GLU A 184 -17.04 3.94 12.48
CA GLU A 184 -16.86 3.68 13.91
C GLU A 184 -15.38 3.38 14.22
N GLY A 185 -14.74 2.50 13.44
CA GLY A 185 -13.31 2.23 13.57
C GLY A 185 -12.44 3.46 13.33
N LEU A 186 -12.74 4.26 12.30
CA LEU A 186 -12.02 5.49 12.00
C LEU A 186 -12.15 6.53 13.14
N ASN A 187 -13.36 6.70 13.68
CA ASN A 187 -13.64 7.63 14.76
C ASN A 187 -12.92 7.20 16.05
N ASP A 188 -12.94 5.91 16.37
CA ASP A 188 -12.22 5.38 17.53
C ASP A 188 -10.70 5.63 17.43
N VAL A 189 -10.10 5.35 16.27
CA VAL A 189 -8.67 5.65 16.01
C VAL A 189 -8.42 7.16 16.15
N ASN A 190 -9.30 8.00 15.62
CA ASN A 190 -9.17 9.46 15.68
C ASN A 190 -9.27 9.97 17.13
N ASP A 191 -10.17 9.42 17.93
CA ASP A 191 -10.35 9.80 19.33
C ASP A 191 -9.15 9.39 20.18
N VAL A 192 -8.61 8.20 19.95
CA VAL A 192 -7.34 7.76 20.56
C VAL A 192 -6.20 8.69 20.16
N ALA A 193 -6.07 9.01 18.86
CA ALA A 193 -5.04 9.90 18.35
C ALA A 193 -5.16 11.30 18.97
N LYS A 194 -6.35 11.90 19.03
CA LYS A 194 -6.56 13.20 19.67
C LYS A 194 -6.18 13.17 21.15
N LYS A 195 -6.58 12.15 21.90
CA LYS A 195 -6.23 12.01 23.33
C LYS A 195 -4.73 11.86 23.53
N THR A 196 -4.08 11.02 22.73
CA THR A 196 -2.64 10.77 22.86
C THR A 196 -1.83 11.96 22.35
N CYS A 197 -2.07 12.44 21.12
CA CYS A 197 -1.30 13.54 20.52
C CYS A 197 -1.54 14.87 21.23
N PHE A 198 -2.77 15.11 21.71
CA PHE A 198 -3.16 16.39 22.30
C PHE A 198 -3.35 16.37 23.82
N GLY A 199 -2.97 15.29 24.52
CA GLY A 199 -2.99 15.16 25.97
C GLY A 199 -2.09 16.14 26.74
N VAL A 200 -1.57 15.74 27.91
CA VAL A 200 -0.73 16.61 28.77
C VAL A 200 0.42 17.25 27.94
N GLY A 201 0.69 18.53 28.16
CA GLY A 201 1.54 19.36 27.29
C GLY A 201 2.92 18.76 26.99
N SER A 202 3.51 19.15 25.85
CA SER A 202 4.89 18.76 25.49
C SER A 202 5.85 19.17 26.60
N VAL A 203 6.56 18.21 27.19
CA VAL A 203 7.62 18.49 28.16
C VAL A 203 8.96 18.34 27.43
N ILE A 204 9.63 19.46 27.17
CA ILE A 204 11.01 19.46 26.67
C ILE A 204 11.90 19.92 27.82
N ALA A 205 12.85 19.08 28.22
CA ALA A 205 13.76 19.36 29.34
C ALA A 205 13.06 19.73 30.66
N GLY A 206 11.92 19.09 30.97
CA GLY A 206 11.16 19.34 32.22
C GLY A 206 10.26 20.58 32.21
N VAL A 207 10.26 21.36 31.12
CA VAL A 207 9.40 22.54 30.96
C VAL A 207 8.26 22.24 30.00
N GLN A 208 7.04 22.56 30.41
CA GLN A 208 5.85 22.45 29.57
C GLN A 208 5.92 23.54 28.48
N GLN A 209 6.19 23.13 27.25
CA GLN A 209 6.24 24.02 26.09
C GLN A 209 4.84 24.25 25.54
N VAL A 210 4.58 25.47 25.05
CA VAL A 210 3.42 25.76 24.20
C VAL A 210 3.58 24.95 22.91
N ARG A 211 2.50 24.30 22.47
CA ARG A 211 2.54 23.55 21.21
C ARG A 211 2.81 24.52 20.08
N MET A 212 3.84 24.21 19.31
CA MET A 212 4.55 25.06 18.36
C MET A 212 5.62 25.92 19.05
N PRO A 213 6.90 25.80 18.69
CA PRO A 213 7.79 26.95 18.85
C PRO A 213 7.13 28.06 18.04
N SER A 214 6.57 29.06 18.72
CA SER A 214 6.33 30.34 18.08
C SER A 214 7.62 30.72 17.37
N ALA A 215 7.51 31.31 16.16
CA ALA A 215 8.69 31.88 15.52
C ALA A 215 9.43 32.71 16.58
N TYR A 216 10.73 32.44 16.75
CA TYR A 216 11.54 33.20 17.69
C TYR A 216 11.56 34.64 17.18
N GLU A 217 10.75 35.50 17.80
CA GLU A 217 10.82 36.93 17.59
C GLU A 217 12.03 37.45 18.36
N THR A 218 12.92 38.14 17.66
CA THR A 218 14.02 38.85 18.30
C THR A 218 13.43 39.93 19.21
N PRO A 219 14.09 40.27 20.34
CA PRO A 219 13.60 41.32 21.26
C PRO A 219 13.23 42.62 20.55
N ASP A 220 13.96 42.96 19.48
CA ASP A 220 13.73 44.16 18.66
C ASP A 220 12.38 44.18 17.92
N LEU A 221 11.74 43.02 17.71
CA LEU A 221 10.47 42.87 16.99
C LEU A 221 9.25 42.85 17.92
N ILE A 222 9.45 42.59 19.22
CA ILE A 222 8.35 42.48 20.21
C ILE A 222 7.66 43.83 20.41
N ASP A 223 8.41 44.94 20.36
CA ASP A 223 7.88 46.30 20.57
C ASP A 223 7.25 46.91 19.31
N LEU A 224 7.48 46.31 18.12
CA LEU A 224 6.99 46.88 16.85
C LEU A 224 5.50 46.60 16.60
N GLY A 225 4.88 45.75 17.43
CA GLY A 225 3.47 45.41 17.32
C GLY A 225 3.10 44.75 15.97
N PRO A 226 1.82 44.40 15.77
CA PRO A 226 1.39 43.82 14.50
C PRO A 226 1.50 44.87 13.39
N TYR A 227 2.18 44.52 12.30
CA TYR A 227 2.31 45.36 11.10
C TYR A 227 0.94 45.81 10.59
N LYS A 228 0.67 47.12 10.61
CA LYS A 228 -0.63 47.71 10.23
C LYS A 228 -0.77 48.05 8.73
N GLY A 229 0.22 47.69 7.90
CA GLY A 229 0.24 48.04 6.48
C GLY A 229 0.95 49.37 6.19
N TYR A 230 1.21 49.64 4.91
CA TYR A 230 1.75 50.92 4.44
C TYR A 230 0.61 51.93 4.28
N TYR A 231 0.13 52.52 5.37
CA TYR A 231 -0.76 53.69 5.33
C TYR A 231 -0.45 54.65 6.46
#